data_AF-A0A915DDW6-F1
#
_entry.id   AF-A0A915DDW6-F1
#
_cell.length_a   1.000
_cell.length_b   1.000
_cell.length_c   1.000
_cell.angle_alpha   90.00
_cell.angle_beta   90.00
_cell.angle_gamma   90.00
#
_symmetry.space_group_name_H-M   'P 1'
#
loop_
_entity.id
_entity.type
_entity.pdbx_description
1 polymer ?
#
loop_
_entity_poly.entity_id
_entity_poly.type
_entity_poly.pdbx_seq_one_letter_code
_entity_poly.pdbx_strand_id
1 'polypeptide(L)'
;MRTLVLCDGYEMRHDKSNTLQTIQYWRCLKKLCNGRAKSEFGGTSNLEPTKAHNCRKSSSKIELRQQIAKMKMDALSSYRKPTIDVI
;
A
#
# COMPACT_ATOMS: atom_id res chain seq x y z
N MET A 1 -13.06 0.92 -2.56
CA MET A 1 -11.65 1.39 -2.47
C MET A 1 -10.74 0.27 -2.98
N ARG A 2 -9.74 0.57 -3.84
CA ARG A 2 -8.74 -0.42 -4.26
C ARG A 2 -7.52 -0.32 -3.33
N THR A 3 -7.19 -1.38 -2.60
CA THR A 3 -6.00 -1.44 -1.75
C THR A 3 -4.73 -1.43 -2.61
N LEU A 4 -3.83 -0.49 -2.34
CA LEU A 4 -2.51 -0.39 -2.96
C LEU A 4 -1.46 -0.70 -1.89
N VAL A 5 -0.48 -1.53 -2.25
CA VAL A 5 0.60 -1.94 -1.36
C VAL A 5 1.94 -1.65 -2.04
N LEU A 6 2.97 -1.40 -1.24
CA LEU A 6 4.32 -1.14 -1.73
C LEU A 6 5.19 -2.40 -1.59
N CYS A 7 5.92 -2.74 -2.64
CA CYS A 7 6.85 -3.87 -2.66
C CYS A 7 8.11 -3.44 -3.41
N ASP A 8 9.26 -3.37 -2.74
CA ASP A 8 10.56 -2.99 -3.32
C ASP A 8 10.52 -1.73 -4.23
N GLY A 9 9.80 -0.68 -3.80
CA GLY A 9 9.67 0.56 -4.57
C GLY A 9 8.70 0.49 -5.76
N TYR A 10 7.87 -0.55 -5.85
CA TYR A 10 6.78 -0.68 -6.82
C TYR A 10 5.42 -0.61 -6.14
N GLU A 11 4.48 0.06 -6.82
CA GLU A 11 3.08 0.06 -6.43
C GLU A 11 2.41 -1.22 -6.94
N MET A 12 1.86 -1.99 -6.02
CA MET A 12 1.18 -3.24 -6.26
C MET A 12 -0.31 -3.09 -5.95
N ARG A 13 -1.15 -3.77 -6.71
CA ARG A 13 -2.60 -3.88 -6.49
C ARG A 13 -2.97 -5.34 -6.29
N HIS A 14 -4.01 -5.57 -5.51
CA HIS A 14 -4.57 -6.92 -5.32
C HIS A 14 -4.95 -7.52 -6.68
N ASP A 15 -4.60 -8.79 -6.89
CA ASP A 15 -4.93 -9.56 -8.08
C ASP A 15 -5.94 -10.66 -7.76
N LYS A 16 -5.59 -11.53 -6.80
CA LYS A 16 -6.44 -12.63 -6.34
C LYS A 16 -6.00 -13.11 -4.96
N SER A 17 -6.91 -13.72 -4.22
CA SER A 17 -6.60 -14.42 -2.98
C SER A 17 -6.84 -15.91 -3.15
N ASN A 18 -5.92 -16.75 -2.67
CA ASN A 18 -6.20 -18.15 -2.48
C ASN A 18 -6.75 -18.34 -1.08
N THR A 19 -8.06 -18.58 -0.98
CA THR A 19 -8.78 -18.80 0.29
C THR A 19 -8.34 -20.08 1.01
N LEU A 20 -7.80 -21.07 0.29
CA LEU A 20 -7.36 -22.34 0.87
C LEU A 20 -5.93 -22.27 1.44
N GLN A 21 -5.08 -21.42 0.88
CA GLN A 21 -3.65 -21.37 1.20
C GLN A 21 -3.24 -20.12 1.99
N THR A 22 -4.20 -19.33 2.49
CA THR A 22 -3.94 -18.06 3.19
C THR A 22 -2.95 -17.15 2.46
N ILE A 23 -2.92 -17.17 1.11
CA ILE A 23 -2.01 -16.35 0.31
C ILE A 23 -2.82 -15.34 -0.51
N GLN A 24 -2.35 -14.09 -0.50
CA GLN A 24 -2.81 -13.03 -1.38
C GLN A 24 -1.78 -12.78 -2.47
N TYR A 25 -2.25 -12.64 -3.70
CA TYR A 25 -1.43 -12.35 -4.86
C TYR A 25 -1.63 -10.90 -5.30
N TRP A 26 -0.52 -10.29 -5.68
CA TRP A 26 -0.42 -8.90 -6.05
C TRP A 26 0.19 -8.76 -7.43
N ARG A 27 -0.23 -7.72 -8.16
CA ARG A 27 0.32 -7.38 -9.46
C ARG A 27 0.71 -5.92 -9.51
N CYS A 28 1.72 -5.61 -10.32
CA CYS A 28 2.12 -4.23 -10.52
C CYS A 28 0.95 -3.37 -11.03
N LEU A 29 0.85 -2.14 -10.51
CA LEU A 29 -0.16 -1.17 -10.90
C LEU A 29 0.04 -0.66 -12.34
N LYS A 30 1.29 -0.62 -12.83
CA LYS A 30 1.61 -0.18 -14.19
C LYS A 30 1.00 -1.14 -15.21
N LYS A 31 0.32 -0.59 -16.22
CA LYS A 31 -0.20 -1.37 -17.34
C LYS A 31 0.94 -2.06 -18.06
N LEU A 32 0.70 -3.29 -18.53
CA LEU A 32 1.66 -4.13 -19.26
C LEU A 32 2.93 -4.52 -18.46
N CYS A 33 2.96 -4.19 -17.17
CA CYS A 33 4.03 -4.66 -16.30
C CYS A 33 3.80 -6.12 -15.89
N ASN A 34 4.86 -6.92 -15.91
CA ASN A 34 4.84 -8.32 -15.52
C ASN A 34 5.11 -8.55 -14.03
N GLY A 35 5.41 -7.51 -13.26
CA GLY A 35 5.75 -7.61 -11.84
C GLY A 35 4.64 -8.22 -11.00
N ARG A 36 4.98 -9.24 -10.20
CA ARG A 36 4.07 -9.95 -9.30
C ARG A 36 4.70 -10.09 -7.92
N ALA A 37 3.86 -10.13 -6.90
CA ALA A 37 4.25 -10.45 -5.54
C ALA A 37 3.15 -11.27 -4.86
N LYS A 38 3.47 -11.86 -3.71
CA LYS A 38 2.52 -12.54 -2.84
C LYS A 38 2.73 -12.11 -1.39
N SER A 39 1.72 -12.25 -0.56
CA SER A 39 1.81 -12.10 0.89
C SER A 39 0.90 -13.09 1.59
N GLU A 40 1.13 -13.33 2.87
CA GLU A 40 0.19 -14.09 3.70
C GLU A 40 -1.08 -13.28 3.96
N PHE A 41 -2.16 -13.99 4.28
CA PHE A 41 -3.47 -13.42 4.51
C PHE A 41 -3.46 -12.50 5.73
N GLY A 42 -3.95 -11.28 5.57
CA GLY A 42 -3.89 -10.25 6.61
C GLY A 42 -2.55 -9.48 6.67
N GLY A 43 -1.53 -9.93 5.96
CA GLY A 43 -0.22 -9.26 5.87
C GLY A 43 -0.11 -8.38 4.63
N THR A 44 0.06 -7.07 4.81
CA THR A 44 0.49 -6.13 3.75
C THR A 44 1.93 -5.63 3.94
N SER A 45 2.59 -6.06 5.02
CA SER A 45 3.96 -5.70 5.38
C SER A 45 5.01 -6.63 4.78
N ASN A 46 4.68 -7.92 4.60
CA ASN A 46 5.60 -8.95 4.08
C ASN A 46 5.20 -9.36 2.66
N LEU A 47 5.49 -8.50 1.67
CA LEU A 47 5.30 -8.85 0.25
C LEU A 47 6.56 -9.50 -0.32
N GLU A 48 6.43 -10.73 -0.78
CA GLU A 48 7.48 -11.46 -1.49
C GLU A 48 7.33 -11.28 -3.01
N PRO A 49 8.33 -10.72 -3.71
CA PRO A 49 8.30 -10.61 -5.16
C PRO A 49 8.40 -11.99 -5.82
N THR A 50 7.48 -12.30 -6.73
CA THR A 50 7.40 -13.59 -7.44
C THR A 50 7.72 -13.48 -8.92
N LYS A 51 7.60 -12.28 -9.52
CA LYS A 51 7.98 -12.03 -10.91
C LYS A 51 8.61 -10.65 -11.07
N ALA A 52 9.67 -10.58 -11.87
CA ALA A 52 10.40 -9.35 -12.13
C ALA A 52 9.56 -8.29 -12.87
N HIS A 53 9.93 -7.03 -12.63
CA HIS A 53 9.31 -5.87 -13.26
C HIS A 53 10.04 -5.51 -14.56
N ASN A 54 9.28 -5.06 -15.55
CA ASN A 54 9.75 -4.42 -16.79
C ASN A 54 9.40 -2.91 -16.80
N CYS A 55 9.13 -2.33 -15.63
CA CYS A 55 8.88 -0.91 -15.45
C CYS A 55 9.86 -0.33 -14.44
N ARG A 56 10.06 1.00 -14.48
CA ARG A 56 10.88 1.70 -13.48
C ARG A 56 10.16 1.76 -12.12
N LYS A 57 10.95 1.77 -11.03
CA LYS A 57 10.47 2.03 -9.67
C LYS A 57 9.75 3.38 -9.59
N SER A 58 8.80 3.50 -8.68
CA SER A 58 8.00 4.71 -8.46
C SER A 58 8.50 5.52 -7.25
N SER A 59 9.82 5.53 -6.96
CA SER A 59 10.38 6.05 -5.70
C SER A 59 9.88 7.45 -5.33
N SER A 60 10.01 8.44 -6.22
CA SER A 60 9.58 9.82 -5.95
C SER A 60 8.07 9.95 -5.66
N LYS A 61 7.24 9.16 -6.35
CA LYS A 61 5.79 9.16 -6.12
C LYS A 61 5.42 8.47 -4.81
N ILE A 62 6.19 7.44 -4.44
CA ILE A 62 6.03 6.71 -3.18
C ILE A 62 6.41 7.61 -2.00
N GLU A 63 7.56 8.30 -2.08
CA GLU A 63 8.01 9.28 -1.10
C GLU A 63 6.97 10.37 -0.87
N LEU A 64 6.45 10.96 -1.96
CA LEU A 64 5.41 11.98 -1.87
C LEU A 64 4.15 11.46 -1.15
N ARG A 65 3.73 10.21 -1.42
CA ARG A 65 2.58 9.61 -0.74
C ARG A 65 2.83 9.34 0.74
N GLN A 66 4.03 8.91 1.10
CA GLN A 66 4.42 8.73 2.49
C GLN A 66 4.45 10.07 3.24
N GLN A 67 4.96 11.13 2.62
CA GLN A 67 4.93 12.48 3.18
C GLN A 67 3.49 12.97 3.39
N ILE A 68 2.60 12.81 2.40
CA ILE A 68 1.18 13.17 2.53
C ILE A 68 0.50 12.37 3.64
N ALA A 69 0.77 11.07 3.74
CA ALA A 69 0.21 10.22 4.79
C ALA A 69 0.69 10.67 6.17
N LYS A 70 1.98 10.99 6.31
CA LYS A 70 2.56 11.55 7.53
C LYS A 70 1.88 12.87 7.92
N MET A 71 1.80 13.82 6.99
CA MET A 71 1.13 15.11 7.24
C MET A 71 -0.32 14.95 7.71
N LYS A 72 -1.06 14.00 7.15
CA LYS A 72 -2.43 13.71 7.57
C LYS A 72 -2.50 13.14 8.99
N MET A 73 -1.59 12.23 9.33
CA MET A 73 -1.52 11.66 10.68
C MET A 73 -1.09 12.71 11.71
N ASP A 74 -0.11 13.56 11.38
CA ASP A 74 0.36 14.65 12.23
C ASP A 74 -0.78 15.66 12.49
N ALA A 75 -1.51 16.05 11.44
CA ALA A 75 -2.69 16.93 11.56
C ALA A 75 -3.78 16.32 12.45
N LEU A 76 -4.07 15.02 12.28
CA LEU A 76 -5.08 14.33 13.10
C LEU A 76 -4.62 14.20 14.56
N SER A 77 -3.34 13.93 14.81
CA SER A 77 -2.75 13.89 16.15
C SER A 77 -2.79 15.24 16.85
N SER A 78 -2.67 16.33 16.10
CA SER A 78 -2.73 17.70 16.65
C SER A 78 -4.14 18.19 16.93
N TYR A 79 -5.16 17.47 16.46
CA TYR A 79 -6.56 17.85 16.62
C TYR A 79 -7.02 17.65 18.08
N ARG A 80 -7.08 18.75 18.85
CA ARG A 80 -7.83 18.80 20.10
C ARG A 80 -9.27 19.20 19.79
N LYS A 81 -10.20 18.31 20.13
CA LYS A 81 -11.64 18.60 20.07
C LYS A 81 -11.94 19.72 21.09
N PRO A 82 -12.54 20.85 20.70
CA PRO A 82 -12.96 21.85 21.68
C PRO A 82 -14.02 21.23 22.59
N THR A 83 -13.79 21.25 23.90
CA THR A 83 -14.84 21.00 24.89
C THR A 83 -15.78 22.20 24.84
N ILE A 84 -16.95 22.00 24.26
CA ILE A 84 -18.06 22.94 24.37
C ILE A 84 -18.64 22.66 25.76
N ASP A 85 -18.22 23.45 26.74
CA ASP A 85 -18.89 23.48 28.04
C ASP A 85 -20.26 24.13 27.82
N VAL A 86 -21.31 23.29 27.81
CA VAL A 86 -22.70 23.73 27.74
C VAL A 86 -23.06 24.29 29.11
N ILE A 87 -23.24 25.61 29.18
CA ILE A 87 -23.76 26.35 30.34
C ILE A 87 -25.29 26.19 30.38
#